data_AF-A0A817Y106-F1
#
_entry.id   AF-A0A817Y106-F1
#
_cell.length_a   1.000
_cell.length_b   1.000
_cell.length_c   1.000
_cell.angle_alpha   90.00
_cell.angle_beta   90.00
_cell.angle_gamma   90.00
#
_symmetry.space_group_name_H-M   'P 1'
#
loop_
_entity.id
_entity.type
_entity.pdbx_description
1 polymer ?
#
loop_
_entity_poly.entity_id
_entity_poly.type
_entity_poly.pdbx_seq_one_letter_code
_entity_poly.pdbx_strand_id
1 'polypeptide(L)'
;MKILILGGYGIFGSRLARLLANQSQLTLFIAGRSIKHAKELCNTLHRNAATIHSLYLDRDNSNIETQLRLIQPDLLVDASGPFQSYGKDPYRVIKACLATSINYIDFADGSDFVKNISQFDTEAKANDIYILSGASTCPALTAAVVRRLAKGLTHIHSIRAGITPSPYADVGLNVIRAIASYSGKQIAVMHAGRLTFSYGFTETMRYTICPPGHLPLSNRRFSLVDVPDIRLLPDLWSDINTIWVGAGPMPEGLHRMLNGLAWLARWRLIPSLTPFAKLFYKTKNIVRWGEHRGGMFVSIEGIDNHGQKYERSWHLIAEGDVGPFIPSMGAAAIIHCVLDGKIPARGARPTTMDLELEDYERLFSTLDIHSGQWDLRRTNTSISSSNLYKQLLGQAWDRLPQSLQTLHSGNTVKVIGIAQVERALVVTAGKLHLVVRGWSLFGIRLPGLLAPSGNFYEFDDHGRFNFHVEIKHTFTGLIVRYCGWLMPAN
;
A
#
# COMPACT_ATOMS: atom_id res chain seq x y z
N MET A 1 -29.35 -2.31 -6.13
CA MET A 1 -28.42 -2.17 -7.28
C MET A 1 -27.92 -3.55 -7.72
N LYS A 2 -28.05 -3.88 -9.00
CA LYS A 2 -27.55 -5.12 -9.65
C LYS A 2 -26.14 -4.90 -10.17
N ILE A 3 -25.19 -5.72 -9.71
CA ILE A 3 -23.78 -5.63 -10.10
C ILE A 3 -23.36 -6.95 -10.74
N LEU A 4 -22.86 -6.88 -11.97
CA LEU A 4 -22.27 -8.01 -12.68
C LEU A 4 -20.76 -8.00 -12.53
N ILE A 5 -20.18 -8.99 -11.86
CA ILE A 5 -18.74 -9.13 -11.68
C ILE A 5 -18.21 -10.16 -12.69
N LEU A 6 -17.64 -9.68 -13.79
CA LEU A 6 -17.03 -10.51 -14.83
C LEU A 6 -15.64 -10.96 -14.37
N GLY A 7 -15.38 -12.28 -14.38
CA GLY A 7 -14.24 -12.84 -13.66
C GLY A 7 -14.46 -12.92 -12.16
N GLY A 8 -15.72 -13.03 -11.71
CA GLY A 8 -16.15 -12.89 -10.32
C GLY A 8 -15.62 -13.94 -9.34
N TYR A 9 -15.15 -15.09 -9.81
CA TYR A 9 -14.49 -16.11 -8.97
C TYR A 9 -12.95 -16.12 -9.14
N GLY A 10 -12.39 -15.15 -9.85
CA GLY A 10 -10.95 -14.92 -9.90
C GLY A 10 -10.42 -14.24 -8.63
N ILE A 11 -9.11 -13.97 -8.61
CA ILE A 11 -8.39 -13.37 -7.47
C ILE A 11 -9.03 -12.05 -7.02
N PHE A 12 -9.22 -11.08 -7.91
CA PHE A 12 -9.79 -9.78 -7.53
C PHE A 12 -11.32 -9.78 -7.50
N GLY A 13 -11.97 -10.47 -8.45
CA GLY A 13 -13.43 -10.56 -8.49
C GLY A 13 -14.02 -11.19 -7.23
N SER A 14 -13.41 -12.26 -6.71
CA SER A 14 -13.92 -12.93 -5.51
C SER A 14 -13.72 -12.09 -4.25
N ARG A 15 -12.66 -11.27 -4.19
CA ARG A 15 -12.41 -10.35 -3.09
C ARG A 15 -13.35 -9.16 -3.12
N LEU A 16 -13.64 -8.62 -4.30
CA LEU A 16 -14.70 -7.62 -4.46
C LEU A 16 -16.04 -8.19 -3.98
N ALA A 17 -16.40 -9.40 -4.41
CA ALA A 17 -17.64 -10.05 -3.96
C ALA A 17 -17.69 -10.21 -2.44
N ARG A 18 -16.58 -10.56 -1.79
CA ARG A 18 -16.47 -10.65 -0.32
C ARG A 18 -16.61 -9.30 0.38
N LEU A 19 -15.99 -8.24 -0.13
CA LEU A 19 -16.10 -6.88 0.41
C LEU A 19 -17.56 -6.37 0.34
N LEU A 20 -18.29 -6.77 -0.70
CA LEU A 20 -19.66 -6.32 -0.95
C LEU A 20 -20.74 -7.26 -0.39
N ALA A 21 -20.38 -8.47 0.07
CA ALA A 21 -21.35 -9.51 0.42
C ALA A 21 -22.32 -9.09 1.54
N ASN A 22 -21.90 -8.21 2.45
CA ASN A 22 -22.72 -7.74 3.58
C ASN A 22 -23.63 -6.55 3.25
N GLN A 23 -23.72 -6.14 1.98
CA GLN A 23 -24.58 -5.03 1.56
C GLN A 23 -25.94 -5.55 1.08
N SER A 24 -26.97 -5.43 1.92
CA SER A 24 -28.34 -5.89 1.61
C SER A 24 -28.98 -5.22 0.39
N GLN A 25 -28.49 -4.03 0.02
CA GLN A 25 -28.96 -3.26 -1.13
C GLN A 25 -28.45 -3.81 -2.48
N LEU A 26 -27.57 -4.83 -2.46
CA LEU A 26 -26.91 -5.36 -3.65
C LEU A 26 -27.47 -6.72 -4.10
N THR A 27 -27.59 -6.85 -5.42
CA THR A 27 -27.71 -8.13 -6.12
C THR A 27 -26.44 -8.36 -6.93
N LEU A 28 -25.64 -9.35 -6.56
CA LEU A 28 -24.35 -9.66 -7.19
C LEU A 28 -24.49 -10.84 -8.15
N PHE A 29 -24.10 -10.65 -9.40
CA PHE A 29 -23.95 -11.72 -10.39
C PHE A 29 -22.46 -12.08 -10.51
N ILE A 30 -22.08 -13.24 -9.99
CA ILE A 30 -20.73 -13.78 -10.06
C ILE A 30 -20.58 -14.50 -11.40
N ALA A 31 -19.88 -13.87 -12.35
CA ALA A 31 -19.84 -14.32 -13.73
C ALA A 31 -18.45 -14.73 -14.21
N GLY A 32 -18.39 -15.75 -15.07
CA GLY A 32 -17.18 -16.18 -15.76
C GLY A 32 -17.39 -17.44 -16.60
N ARG A 33 -16.29 -17.98 -17.14
CA ARG A 33 -16.27 -19.18 -18.02
C ARG A 33 -16.59 -20.52 -17.34
N SER A 34 -16.86 -20.53 -16.04
CA SER A 34 -17.13 -21.75 -15.29
C SER A 34 -18.24 -21.53 -14.29
N ILE A 35 -19.43 -22.01 -14.67
CA ILE A 35 -20.61 -21.96 -13.78
C ILE A 35 -20.37 -22.71 -12.47
N LYS A 36 -19.56 -23.79 -12.50
CA LYS A 36 -19.20 -24.55 -11.31
C LYS A 36 -18.48 -23.68 -10.28
N HIS A 37 -17.39 -23.00 -10.67
CA HIS A 37 -16.64 -22.13 -9.77
C HIS A 37 -17.45 -20.93 -9.30
N ALA A 38 -18.33 -20.39 -10.16
CA ALA A 38 -19.26 -19.33 -9.78
C ALA A 38 -20.22 -19.81 -8.67
N LYS A 39 -20.82 -21.00 -8.82
CA LYS A 39 -21.69 -21.62 -7.80
C LYS A 39 -20.95 -21.89 -6.49
N GLU A 40 -19.73 -22.41 -6.56
CA GLU A 40 -18.88 -22.65 -5.38
C GLU A 40 -18.65 -21.35 -4.59
N LEU A 41 -18.27 -20.25 -5.26
CA LEU A 41 -18.10 -18.97 -4.57
C LEU A 41 -19.43 -18.47 -3.97
N CYS A 42 -20.54 -18.53 -4.71
CA CYS A 42 -21.86 -18.14 -4.21
C CYS A 42 -22.23 -18.93 -2.95
N ASN A 43 -21.96 -20.23 -2.92
CA ASN A 43 -22.17 -21.09 -1.75
C ASN A 43 -21.28 -20.69 -0.56
N THR A 44 -20.11 -20.08 -0.77
CA THR A 44 -19.34 -19.55 0.38
C THR A 44 -19.90 -18.22 0.91
N LEU A 45 -20.71 -17.52 0.11
CA LEU A 45 -21.24 -16.20 0.43
C LEU A 45 -22.74 -16.19 0.78
N HIS A 46 -23.44 -17.33 0.70
CA HIS A 46 -24.91 -17.44 0.83
C HIS A 46 -25.51 -16.93 2.14
N ARG A 47 -24.72 -16.80 3.22
CA ARG A 47 -25.19 -16.31 4.52
C ARG A 47 -25.05 -14.81 4.72
N ASN A 48 -24.49 -14.10 3.74
CA ASN A 48 -24.34 -12.66 3.82
C ASN A 48 -25.61 -11.95 3.35
N ALA A 49 -25.69 -10.64 3.58
CA ALA A 49 -26.90 -9.86 3.36
C ALA A 49 -27.24 -9.61 1.87
N ALA A 50 -26.25 -9.58 0.98
CA ALA A 50 -26.46 -9.38 -0.45
C ALA A 50 -27.15 -10.59 -1.11
N THR A 51 -27.96 -10.35 -2.13
CA THR A 51 -28.49 -11.43 -2.98
C THR A 51 -27.41 -11.82 -3.99
N ILE A 52 -27.08 -13.11 -4.12
CA ILE A 52 -25.94 -13.54 -4.95
C ILE A 52 -26.37 -14.64 -5.93
N HIS A 53 -26.07 -14.44 -7.21
CA HIS A 53 -26.35 -15.38 -8.30
C HIS A 53 -25.08 -15.79 -9.03
N SER A 54 -24.97 -17.07 -9.38
CA SER A 54 -23.93 -17.57 -10.27
C SER A 54 -24.34 -17.43 -11.73
N LEU A 55 -23.45 -16.98 -12.60
CA LEU A 55 -23.73 -16.81 -14.03
C LEU A 55 -22.57 -17.33 -14.89
N TYR A 56 -22.87 -17.94 -16.03
CA TYR A 56 -21.89 -18.18 -17.07
C TYR A 56 -21.82 -16.97 -17.99
N LEU A 57 -20.64 -16.38 -18.13
CA LEU A 57 -20.38 -15.31 -19.08
C LEU A 57 -18.92 -15.34 -19.51
N ASP A 58 -18.68 -15.36 -20.81
CA ASP A 58 -17.34 -15.30 -21.37
C ASP A 58 -17.15 -13.96 -22.09
N ARG A 59 -16.11 -13.23 -21.69
CA ARG A 59 -15.70 -11.96 -22.31
C ARG A 59 -15.39 -12.12 -23.79
N ASP A 60 -14.84 -13.28 -24.16
CA ASP A 60 -14.32 -13.50 -25.50
C ASP A 60 -15.42 -13.97 -26.47
N ASN A 61 -16.64 -14.19 -25.97
CA ASN A 61 -17.79 -14.58 -26.76
C ASN A 61 -18.37 -13.37 -27.52
N SER A 62 -18.76 -13.59 -28.78
CA SER A 62 -19.36 -12.55 -29.63
C SER A 62 -20.74 -12.09 -29.15
N ASN A 63 -21.39 -12.81 -28.24
CA ASN A 63 -22.74 -12.51 -27.75
C ASN A 63 -22.82 -11.73 -26.42
N ILE A 64 -21.70 -11.16 -25.93
CA ILE A 64 -21.68 -10.48 -24.63
C ILE A 64 -22.75 -9.37 -24.54
N GLU A 65 -22.93 -8.59 -25.60
CA GLU A 65 -23.97 -7.56 -25.65
C GLU A 65 -25.38 -8.13 -25.44
N THR A 66 -25.72 -9.23 -26.13
CA THR A 66 -27.00 -9.92 -25.97
C THR A 66 -27.19 -10.39 -24.52
N GLN A 67 -26.16 -10.94 -23.90
CA GLN A 67 -26.22 -11.37 -22.50
C GLN A 67 -26.46 -10.18 -21.56
N LEU A 68 -25.78 -9.04 -21.80
CA LEU A 68 -25.99 -7.82 -21.01
C LEU A 68 -27.42 -7.28 -21.15
N ARG A 69 -28.02 -7.32 -22.35
CA ARG A 69 -29.43 -6.96 -22.57
C ARG A 69 -30.40 -7.83 -21.78
N LEU A 70 -30.08 -9.11 -21.55
CA LEU A 70 -30.91 -10.02 -20.76
C LEU A 70 -30.75 -9.81 -19.25
N ILE A 71 -29.54 -9.54 -18.78
CA ILE A 71 -29.24 -9.41 -17.35
C ILE A 71 -29.65 -8.02 -16.82
N GLN A 72 -29.45 -6.98 -17.64
CA GLN A 72 -29.67 -5.57 -17.30
C GLN A 72 -29.05 -5.18 -15.93
N PRO A 73 -27.74 -5.36 -15.72
CA PRO A 73 -27.08 -4.88 -14.51
C PRO A 73 -26.99 -3.35 -14.52
N ASP A 74 -27.03 -2.74 -13.33
CA ASP A 74 -26.81 -1.29 -13.18
C ASP A 74 -25.32 -0.93 -13.38
N LEU A 75 -24.44 -1.90 -13.10
CA LEU A 75 -22.99 -1.78 -13.17
C LEU A 75 -22.34 -3.12 -13.56
N LEU A 76 -21.39 -3.08 -14.49
CA LEU A 76 -20.46 -4.16 -14.77
C LEU A 76 -19.10 -3.83 -14.15
N VAL A 77 -18.56 -4.76 -13.36
CA VAL A 77 -17.18 -4.72 -12.88
C VAL A 77 -16.34 -5.79 -13.59
N ASP A 78 -15.35 -5.35 -14.37
CA ASP A 78 -14.46 -6.23 -15.12
C ASP A 78 -13.22 -6.61 -14.30
N ALA A 79 -13.21 -7.85 -13.82
CA ALA A 79 -12.09 -8.48 -13.13
C ALA A 79 -11.43 -9.59 -13.97
N SER A 80 -11.63 -9.58 -15.29
CA SER A 80 -11.25 -10.66 -16.20
C SER A 80 -9.88 -10.49 -16.86
N GLY A 81 -8.93 -9.81 -16.20
CA GLY A 81 -7.56 -9.55 -16.69
C GLY A 81 -6.79 -10.81 -17.18
N PRO A 82 -5.57 -10.65 -17.75
CA PRO A 82 -4.75 -9.43 -17.75
C PRO A 82 -5.08 -8.48 -18.90
N PHE A 83 -5.11 -7.18 -18.61
CA PHE A 83 -5.54 -6.13 -19.54
C PHE A 83 -4.50 -5.84 -20.63
N GLN A 84 -3.25 -6.27 -20.43
CA GLN A 84 -2.14 -6.16 -21.38
C GLN A 84 -2.20 -7.19 -22.52
N SER A 85 -3.15 -8.13 -22.50
CA SER A 85 -3.16 -9.28 -23.44
C SER A 85 -4.56 -9.64 -23.96
N TYR A 86 -5.43 -8.64 -24.11
CA TYR A 86 -6.78 -8.83 -24.66
C TYR A 86 -6.87 -8.96 -26.19
N GLY A 87 -5.72 -9.01 -26.87
CA GLY A 87 -5.67 -9.26 -28.32
C GLY A 87 -6.16 -8.05 -29.13
N LYS A 88 -6.87 -8.32 -30.24
CA LYS A 88 -7.23 -7.31 -31.25
C LYS A 88 -8.33 -6.33 -30.83
N ASP A 89 -9.15 -6.70 -29.85
CA ASP A 89 -10.29 -5.87 -29.40
C ASP A 89 -10.30 -5.77 -27.87
N PRO A 90 -9.37 -4.99 -27.29
CA PRO A 90 -9.20 -4.92 -25.84
C PRO A 90 -10.43 -4.34 -25.13
N TYR A 91 -11.17 -3.44 -25.78
CA TYR A 91 -12.30 -2.71 -25.19
C TYR A 91 -13.67 -3.33 -25.48
N ARG A 92 -13.74 -4.63 -25.84
CA ARG A 92 -14.99 -5.29 -26.20
C ARG A 92 -16.10 -5.15 -25.16
N VAL A 93 -15.75 -5.37 -23.88
CA VAL A 93 -16.71 -5.30 -22.78
C VAL A 93 -17.23 -3.86 -22.61
N ILE A 94 -16.36 -2.86 -22.75
CA ILE A 94 -16.71 -1.44 -22.73
C ILE A 94 -17.67 -1.08 -23.87
N LYS A 95 -17.38 -1.52 -25.11
CA LYS A 95 -18.27 -1.33 -26.25
C LYS A 95 -19.65 -1.95 -26.03
N ALA A 96 -19.69 -3.15 -25.44
CA ALA A 96 -20.96 -3.79 -25.09
C ALA A 96 -21.73 -3.02 -24.00
N CYS A 97 -21.03 -2.45 -23.01
CA CYS A 97 -21.63 -1.59 -21.98
C CYS A 97 -22.18 -0.29 -22.58
N LEU A 98 -21.46 0.34 -23.51
CA LEU A 98 -21.94 1.51 -24.26
C LEU A 98 -23.22 1.18 -25.03
N ALA A 99 -23.24 0.09 -25.80
CA ALA A 99 -24.40 -0.34 -26.60
C ALA A 99 -25.64 -0.71 -25.76
N THR A 100 -25.46 -0.93 -24.46
CA THR A 100 -26.52 -1.31 -23.52
C THR A 100 -26.76 -0.28 -22.42
N SER A 101 -26.06 0.86 -22.45
CA SER A 101 -26.13 1.93 -21.43
C SER A 101 -25.93 1.41 -20.00
N ILE A 102 -24.91 0.56 -19.82
CA ILE A 102 -24.53 -0.01 -18.51
C ILE A 102 -23.26 0.70 -18.02
N ASN A 103 -23.23 1.09 -16.74
CA ASN A 103 -22.02 1.67 -16.15
C ASN A 103 -20.90 0.63 -16.06
N TYR A 104 -19.65 1.06 -16.15
CA TYR A 104 -18.50 0.17 -16.20
C TYR A 104 -17.40 0.60 -15.23
N ILE A 105 -16.82 -0.39 -14.54
CA ILE A 105 -15.60 -0.24 -13.73
C ILE A 105 -14.67 -1.42 -14.04
N ASP A 106 -13.36 -1.21 -14.03
CA ASP A 106 -12.38 -2.30 -14.13
C ASP A 106 -11.22 -2.18 -13.13
N PHE A 107 -10.42 -3.25 -13.02
CA PHE A 107 -9.19 -3.31 -12.23
C PHE A 107 -7.91 -3.14 -13.06
N ALA A 108 -8.00 -2.49 -14.22
CA ALA A 108 -6.93 -2.48 -15.20
C ALA A 108 -5.62 -1.88 -14.66
N ASP A 109 -4.55 -2.65 -14.83
CA ASP A 109 -3.17 -2.29 -14.51
C ASP A 109 -2.31 -2.13 -15.78
N GLY A 110 -2.93 -2.19 -16.96
CA GLY A 110 -2.27 -1.95 -18.24
C GLY A 110 -2.24 -0.48 -18.58
N SER A 111 -1.06 0.14 -18.56
CA SER A 111 -0.86 1.57 -18.81
C SER A 111 -1.55 2.09 -20.08
N ASP A 112 -1.37 1.40 -21.21
CA ASP A 112 -2.00 1.78 -22.48
C ASP A 112 -3.51 1.57 -22.48
N PHE A 113 -4.00 0.53 -21.79
CA PHE A 113 -5.44 0.27 -21.69
C PHE A 113 -6.13 1.40 -20.92
N VAL A 114 -5.60 1.73 -19.74
CA VAL A 114 -6.17 2.75 -18.87
C VAL A 114 -6.06 4.13 -19.51
N LYS A 115 -4.89 4.50 -20.07
CA LYS A 115 -4.68 5.82 -20.69
C LYS A 115 -5.64 6.08 -21.85
N ASN A 116 -5.93 5.06 -22.65
CA ASN A 116 -6.78 5.22 -23.83
C ASN A 116 -8.28 5.08 -23.52
N ILE A 117 -8.71 4.89 -22.27
CA ILE A 117 -10.14 4.80 -21.93
C ILE A 117 -10.91 6.07 -22.28
N SER A 118 -10.25 7.23 -22.23
CA SER A 118 -10.87 8.54 -22.52
C SER A 118 -11.37 8.67 -23.95
N GLN A 119 -10.96 7.78 -24.88
CA GLN A 119 -11.51 7.74 -26.23
C GLN A 119 -13.03 7.48 -26.26
N PHE A 120 -13.58 6.87 -25.21
CA PHE A 120 -15.01 6.57 -25.07
C PHE A 120 -15.80 7.66 -24.34
N ASP A 121 -15.17 8.80 -23.98
CA ASP A 121 -15.78 9.80 -23.09
C ASP A 121 -17.05 10.44 -23.68
N THR A 122 -16.97 10.88 -24.93
CA THR A 122 -18.10 11.49 -25.65
C THR A 122 -19.29 10.53 -25.74
N GLU A 123 -19.03 9.27 -26.08
CA GLU A 123 -20.08 8.25 -26.24
C GLU A 123 -20.69 7.87 -24.87
N ALA A 124 -19.87 7.71 -23.84
CA ALA A 124 -20.35 7.45 -22.48
C ALA A 124 -21.23 8.59 -21.93
N LYS A 125 -20.87 9.85 -22.20
CA LYS A 125 -21.69 11.02 -21.86
C LYS A 125 -23.02 11.03 -22.61
N ALA A 126 -22.99 10.71 -23.90
CA ALA A 126 -24.21 10.65 -24.72
C ALA A 126 -25.19 9.57 -24.22
N ASN A 127 -24.67 8.47 -23.67
CA ASN A 127 -25.47 7.38 -23.11
C ASN A 127 -25.79 7.54 -21.61
N ASP A 128 -25.47 8.68 -20.99
CA ASP A 128 -25.64 8.96 -19.56
C ASP A 128 -25.03 7.89 -18.63
N ILE A 129 -23.85 7.35 -18.97
CA ILE A 129 -23.13 6.38 -18.14
C ILE A 129 -21.74 6.87 -17.74
N TYR A 130 -21.18 6.24 -16.70
CA TYR A 130 -19.76 6.38 -16.36
C TYR A 130 -18.98 5.10 -16.70
N ILE A 131 -17.74 5.29 -17.17
CA ILE A 131 -16.79 4.23 -17.48
C ILE A 131 -15.47 4.57 -16.79
N LEU A 132 -15.13 3.82 -15.75
CA LEU A 132 -13.98 4.09 -14.90
C LEU A 132 -12.96 2.97 -15.03
N SER A 133 -11.79 3.27 -15.59
CA SER A 133 -10.72 2.29 -15.76
C SER A 133 -9.63 2.45 -14.70
N GLY A 134 -9.08 1.34 -14.21
CA GLY A 134 -8.04 1.33 -13.18
C GLY A 134 -8.55 1.63 -11.77
N ALA A 135 -9.74 1.14 -11.39
CA ALA A 135 -10.28 1.27 -10.02
C ALA A 135 -9.60 0.28 -9.04
N SER A 136 -8.27 0.37 -8.96
CA SER A 136 -7.37 -0.52 -8.25
C SER A 136 -6.37 0.27 -7.39
N THR A 137 -5.36 -0.40 -6.85
CA THR A 137 -4.26 0.28 -6.13
C THR A 137 -3.54 1.29 -7.05
N CYS A 138 -3.21 0.85 -8.25
CA CYS A 138 -2.56 1.62 -9.30
C CYS A 138 -3.57 1.78 -10.46
N PRO A 139 -4.03 2.99 -10.82
CA PRO A 139 -3.62 4.30 -10.31
C PRO A 139 -4.47 4.90 -9.18
N ALA A 140 -5.64 4.33 -8.86
CA ALA A 140 -6.65 5.05 -8.06
C ALA A 140 -6.19 5.37 -6.62
N LEU A 141 -5.71 4.38 -5.87
CA LEU A 141 -5.21 4.62 -4.51
C LEU A 141 -3.98 5.52 -4.52
N THR A 142 -3.03 5.30 -5.44
CA THR A 142 -1.85 6.16 -5.54
C THR A 142 -2.24 7.62 -5.79
N ALA A 143 -3.15 7.90 -6.73
CA ALA A 143 -3.58 9.26 -7.05
C ALA A 143 -4.26 9.94 -5.85
N ALA A 144 -5.14 9.21 -5.14
CA ALA A 144 -5.77 9.69 -3.91
C ALA A 144 -4.76 10.04 -2.81
N VAL A 145 -3.74 9.19 -2.63
CA VAL A 145 -2.66 9.43 -1.67
C VAL A 145 -1.81 10.63 -2.09
N VAL A 146 -1.44 10.76 -3.36
CA VAL A 146 -0.67 11.92 -3.85
C VAL A 146 -1.46 13.21 -3.62
N ARG A 147 -2.76 13.26 -3.93
CA ARG A 147 -3.61 14.42 -3.63
C ARG A 147 -3.60 14.79 -2.15
N ARG A 148 -3.71 13.79 -1.25
CA ARG A 148 -3.63 14.03 0.20
C ARG A 148 -2.29 14.63 0.60
N LEU A 149 -1.18 14.07 0.13
CA LEU A 149 0.16 14.54 0.48
C LEU A 149 0.46 15.93 -0.12
N ALA A 150 -0.12 16.23 -1.28
CA ALA A 150 0.04 17.49 -2.00
C ALA A 150 -0.66 18.69 -1.33
N LYS A 151 -1.54 18.48 -0.35
CA LYS A 151 -2.27 19.57 0.32
C LYS A 151 -1.31 20.62 0.87
N GLY A 152 -1.45 21.88 0.44
CA GLY A 152 -0.59 23.00 0.85
C GLY A 152 0.73 23.13 0.08
N LEU A 153 1.01 22.26 -0.89
CA LEU A 153 2.12 22.40 -1.83
C LEU A 153 1.65 23.12 -3.10
N THR A 154 2.52 23.93 -3.69
CA THR A 154 2.31 24.58 -4.99
C THR A 154 2.80 23.74 -6.14
N HIS A 155 3.96 23.11 -5.97
CA HIS A 155 4.60 22.31 -7.01
C HIS A 155 5.05 20.96 -6.44
N ILE A 156 4.81 19.90 -7.19
CA ILE A 156 5.28 18.54 -6.90
C ILE A 156 6.34 18.20 -7.93
N HIS A 157 7.57 17.95 -7.49
CA HIS A 157 8.69 17.66 -8.39
C HIS A 157 8.96 16.17 -8.55
N SER A 158 8.64 15.36 -7.54
CA SER A 158 8.96 13.93 -7.54
C SER A 158 7.83 13.13 -6.91
N ILE A 159 7.49 12.01 -7.54
CA ILE A 159 6.60 10.99 -6.97
C ILE A 159 7.33 9.65 -7.01
N ARG A 160 7.39 8.99 -5.85
CA ARG A 160 7.89 7.62 -5.71
C ARG A 160 6.80 6.77 -5.06
N ALA A 161 6.50 5.61 -5.61
CA ALA A 161 5.60 4.67 -4.98
C ALA A 161 6.13 3.24 -5.10
N GLY A 162 5.66 2.36 -4.22
CA GLY A 162 5.97 0.95 -4.38
C GLY A 162 5.04 0.03 -3.60
N ILE A 163 4.80 -1.15 -4.16
CA ILE A 163 3.95 -2.19 -3.58
C ILE A 163 4.78 -3.46 -3.39
N THR A 164 4.70 -4.05 -2.21
CA THR A 164 5.36 -5.33 -1.89
C THR A 164 4.33 -6.27 -1.28
N PRO A 165 3.90 -7.32 -2.01
CA PRO A 165 2.98 -8.30 -1.44
C PRO A 165 3.71 -9.19 -0.43
N SER A 166 2.96 -9.73 0.53
CA SER A 166 3.44 -10.82 1.39
C SER A 166 3.98 -11.99 0.52
N PRO A 167 5.03 -12.70 0.94
CA PRO A 167 5.49 -13.91 0.28
C PRO A 167 4.38 -14.97 0.15
N TYR A 168 3.44 -15.00 1.10
CA TYR A 168 2.30 -15.92 1.12
C TYR A 168 1.10 -15.46 0.28
N ALA A 169 1.03 -14.17 -0.06
CA ALA A 169 -0.08 -13.60 -0.80
C ALA A 169 -0.24 -14.24 -2.19
N ASP A 170 -1.47 -14.66 -2.51
CA ASP A 170 -1.83 -15.08 -3.87
C ASP A 170 -2.27 -13.88 -4.72
N VAL A 171 -1.37 -13.45 -5.60
CA VAL A 171 -1.58 -12.37 -6.58
C VAL A 171 -2.17 -12.87 -7.91
N GLY A 172 -2.24 -14.18 -8.12
CA GLY A 172 -2.76 -14.80 -9.33
C GLY A 172 -1.82 -14.84 -10.53
N LEU A 173 -2.07 -15.82 -11.41
CA LEU A 173 -1.29 -16.03 -12.63
C LEU A 173 -1.36 -14.84 -13.61
N ASN A 174 -2.47 -14.10 -13.63
CA ASN A 174 -2.65 -12.98 -14.55
C ASN A 174 -1.71 -11.81 -14.22
N VAL A 175 -1.52 -11.50 -12.93
CA VAL A 175 -0.53 -10.51 -12.48
C VAL A 175 0.90 -10.96 -12.84
N ILE A 176 1.21 -12.24 -12.62
CA ILE A 176 2.54 -12.79 -13.01
C ILE A 176 2.76 -12.72 -14.53
N ARG A 177 1.72 -12.96 -15.34
CA ARG A 177 1.78 -12.80 -16.80
C ARG A 177 1.99 -11.36 -17.22
N ALA A 178 1.31 -10.41 -16.57
CA ALA A 178 1.51 -8.98 -16.79
C ALA A 178 2.95 -8.57 -16.48
N ILE A 179 3.47 -8.92 -15.30
CA ILE A 179 4.88 -8.69 -14.92
C ILE A 179 5.84 -9.28 -15.96
N ALA A 180 5.62 -10.53 -16.36
CA ALA A 180 6.46 -11.21 -17.33
C ALA A 180 6.38 -10.62 -18.75
N SER A 181 5.31 -9.91 -19.11
CA SER A 181 5.13 -9.35 -20.45
C SER A 181 5.97 -8.09 -20.69
N TYR A 182 6.22 -7.27 -19.66
CA TYR A 182 7.01 -6.04 -19.75
C TYR A 182 8.41 -6.13 -19.09
N SER A 183 8.71 -7.18 -18.33
CA SER A 183 10.04 -7.37 -17.73
C SER A 183 11.14 -7.38 -18.80
N GLY A 184 12.13 -6.48 -18.66
CA GLY A 184 13.21 -6.26 -19.62
C GLY A 184 12.84 -5.47 -20.88
N LYS A 185 11.57 -5.02 -21.01
CA LYS A 185 11.11 -4.19 -22.13
C LYS A 185 11.11 -2.71 -21.74
N GLN A 186 11.08 -1.86 -22.77
CA GLN A 186 11.04 -0.42 -22.58
C GLN A 186 9.72 0.03 -21.96
N ILE A 187 9.83 0.93 -20.98
CA ILE A 187 8.73 1.58 -20.30
C ILE A 187 8.99 3.07 -20.37
N ALA A 188 8.00 3.82 -20.81
CA ALA A 188 8.11 5.27 -20.87
C ALA A 188 7.87 5.89 -19.47
N VAL A 189 8.83 6.67 -19.00
CA VAL A 189 8.87 7.25 -17.65
C VAL A 189 9.17 8.74 -17.71
N MET A 190 8.59 9.52 -16.81
CA MET A 190 8.97 10.92 -16.62
C MET A 190 10.25 10.99 -15.79
N HIS A 191 11.33 11.55 -16.35
CA HIS A 191 12.60 11.70 -15.67
C HIS A 191 13.26 13.03 -16.08
N ALA A 192 13.64 13.84 -15.09
CA ALA A 192 14.19 15.19 -15.29
C ALA A 192 13.29 16.08 -16.19
N GLY A 193 11.96 16.01 -16.00
CA GLY A 193 10.97 16.81 -16.72
C GLY A 193 10.78 16.41 -18.18
N ARG A 194 11.32 15.26 -18.60
CA ARG A 194 11.18 14.72 -19.96
C ARG A 194 10.65 13.31 -19.93
N LEU A 195 9.78 12.99 -20.90
CA LEU A 195 9.39 11.62 -21.15
C LEU A 195 10.58 10.88 -21.78
N THR A 196 11.14 9.92 -21.05
CA THR A 196 12.26 9.08 -21.47
C THR A 196 11.85 7.60 -21.40
N PHE A 197 12.76 6.69 -21.74
CA PHE A 197 12.51 5.25 -21.64
C PHE A 197 13.46 4.61 -20.64
N SER A 198 12.89 3.84 -19.72
CA SER A 198 13.60 2.89 -18.85
C SER A 198 13.19 1.46 -19.19
N TYR A 199 13.63 0.46 -18.42
CA TYR A 199 13.36 -0.95 -18.68
C TYR A 199 12.80 -1.64 -17.43
N GLY A 200 11.65 -2.30 -17.60
CA GLY A 200 10.95 -2.98 -16.51
C GLY A 200 11.81 -4.00 -15.79
N PHE A 201 11.74 -4.02 -14.46
CA PHE A 201 12.52 -4.90 -13.61
C PHE A 201 14.05 -4.77 -13.70
N THR A 202 14.60 -3.74 -14.36
CA THR A 202 16.07 -3.54 -14.42
C THR A 202 16.58 -2.48 -13.45
N GLU A 203 15.80 -1.42 -13.21
CA GLU A 203 16.10 -0.41 -12.21
C GLU A 203 15.51 -0.79 -10.85
N THR A 204 16.27 -0.56 -9.78
CA THR A 204 15.89 -0.97 -8.44
C THR A 204 16.21 0.07 -7.39
N MET A 205 15.38 0.13 -6.34
CA MET A 205 15.67 0.88 -5.12
C MET A 205 15.39 0.03 -3.89
N ARG A 206 15.91 0.47 -2.74
CA ARG A 206 15.57 -0.10 -1.43
C ARG A 206 14.72 0.89 -0.65
N TYR A 207 13.68 0.40 0.02
CA TYR A 207 12.78 1.23 0.82
C TYR A 207 12.21 0.46 2.01
N THR A 208 11.92 1.19 3.09
CA THR A 208 11.31 0.64 4.31
C THR A 208 9.91 1.22 4.45
N ILE A 209 8.90 0.35 4.45
CA ILE A 209 7.51 0.76 4.65
C ILE A 209 7.25 0.82 6.16
N CYS A 210 6.89 2.00 6.64
CA CYS A 210 6.82 2.33 8.06
C CYS A 210 5.56 3.17 8.32
N PRO A 211 4.38 2.59 8.52
CA PRO A 211 3.24 3.35 9.00
C PRO A 211 3.47 3.80 10.45
N PRO A 212 3.18 5.08 10.79
CA PRO A 212 3.32 5.61 12.15
C PRO A 212 2.65 4.73 13.21
N GLY A 213 3.38 4.39 14.28
CA GLY A 213 2.85 3.62 15.42
C GLY A 213 2.79 2.10 15.22
N HIS A 214 3.27 1.58 14.10
CA HIS A 214 3.29 0.14 13.81
C HIS A 214 4.70 -0.35 13.49
N LEU A 215 4.94 -1.65 13.71
CA LEU A 215 6.24 -2.26 13.41
C LEU A 215 6.51 -2.21 11.89
N PRO A 216 7.59 -1.55 11.42
CA PRO A 216 7.88 -1.43 10.00
C PRO A 216 8.13 -2.78 9.34
N LEU A 217 7.96 -2.85 8.02
CA LEU A 217 8.47 -3.99 7.25
C LEU A 217 9.99 -3.96 7.23
N SER A 218 10.64 -5.13 7.14
CA SER A 218 12.07 -5.16 6.85
C SER A 218 12.37 -4.44 5.53
N ASN A 219 13.50 -3.76 5.43
CA ASN A 219 13.89 -3.01 4.23
C ASN A 219 13.81 -3.88 2.96
N ARG A 220 12.96 -3.50 2.00
CA ARG A 220 12.66 -4.28 0.79
C ARG A 220 13.35 -3.71 -0.45
N ARG A 221 13.69 -4.58 -1.39
CA ARG A 221 14.06 -4.21 -2.76
C ARG A 221 12.79 -4.03 -3.59
N PHE A 222 12.72 -2.93 -4.34
CA PHE A 222 11.68 -2.67 -5.33
C PHE A 222 12.32 -2.56 -6.71
N SER A 223 11.60 -2.93 -7.76
CA SER A 223 12.02 -2.72 -9.14
C SER A 223 10.97 -1.96 -9.93
N LEU A 224 11.41 -1.11 -10.86
CA LEU A 224 10.54 -0.32 -11.71
C LEU A 224 9.57 -1.22 -12.49
N VAL A 225 8.29 -0.86 -12.49
CA VAL A 225 7.22 -1.58 -13.17
C VAL A 225 6.44 -0.69 -14.13
N ASP A 226 5.81 -1.32 -15.13
CA ASP A 226 4.86 -0.65 -16.01
C ASP A 226 3.47 -0.73 -15.36
N VAL A 227 3.01 0.41 -14.84
CA VAL A 227 1.69 0.59 -14.22
C VAL A 227 1.09 1.92 -14.67
N PRO A 228 -0.23 2.11 -14.64
CA PRO A 228 -0.85 3.32 -15.19
C PRO A 228 -0.34 4.63 -14.57
N ASP A 229 0.05 4.59 -13.29
CA ASP A 229 0.54 5.71 -12.50
C ASP A 229 1.66 6.50 -13.20
N ILE A 230 2.67 5.81 -13.77
CA ILE A 230 3.80 6.47 -14.42
C ILE A 230 3.42 7.22 -15.71
N ARG A 231 2.23 6.94 -16.26
CA ARG A 231 1.70 7.59 -17.46
C ARG A 231 0.63 8.64 -17.17
N LEU A 232 -0.11 8.47 -16.06
CA LEU A 232 -1.30 9.25 -15.74
C LEU A 232 -1.04 10.37 -14.73
N LEU A 233 -0.20 10.12 -13.71
CA LEU A 233 0.09 11.14 -12.72
C LEU A 233 0.79 12.40 -13.31
N PRO A 234 1.66 12.31 -14.34
CA PRO A 234 2.19 13.52 -14.99
C PRO A 234 1.12 14.44 -15.57
N ASP A 235 -0.02 13.90 -16.01
CA ASP A 235 -1.12 14.68 -16.58
C ASP A 235 -1.92 15.42 -15.48
N LEU A 236 -1.84 14.96 -14.23
CA LEU A 236 -2.52 15.57 -13.06
C LEU A 236 -1.67 16.63 -12.36
N TRP A 237 -0.34 16.53 -12.44
CA TRP A 237 0.60 17.49 -11.86
C TRP A 237 1.69 17.82 -12.88
N SER A 238 1.56 18.98 -13.52
CA SER A 238 2.41 19.40 -14.64
C SER A 238 3.88 19.62 -14.30
N ASP A 239 4.20 19.92 -13.05
CA ASP A 239 5.56 20.29 -12.60
C ASP A 239 6.41 19.08 -12.18
N ILE A 240 5.88 17.87 -12.40
CA ILE A 240 6.60 16.64 -12.06
C ILE A 240 7.83 16.49 -12.95
N ASN A 241 8.99 16.40 -12.29
CA ASN A 241 10.25 16.09 -12.94
C ASN A 241 10.49 14.59 -13.01
N THR A 242 10.15 13.84 -11.96
CA THR A 242 10.49 12.41 -11.86
C THR A 242 9.32 11.61 -11.28
N ILE A 243 8.96 10.52 -11.94
CA ILE A 243 8.06 9.50 -11.38
C ILE A 243 8.75 8.14 -11.38
N TRP A 244 8.68 7.46 -10.24
CA TRP A 244 9.14 6.10 -10.11
C TRP A 244 8.12 5.25 -9.35
N VAL A 245 7.63 4.18 -9.97
CA VAL A 245 6.71 3.23 -9.31
C VAL A 245 7.28 1.82 -9.42
N GLY A 246 7.35 1.12 -8.30
CA GLY A 246 8.01 -0.18 -8.24
C GLY A 246 7.21 -1.28 -7.57
N ALA A 247 7.54 -2.52 -7.92
CA ALA A 247 7.09 -3.71 -7.21
C ALA A 247 8.26 -4.38 -6.48
N GLY A 248 8.02 -4.81 -5.25
CA GLY A 248 8.94 -5.62 -4.44
C GLY A 248 8.40 -7.02 -4.25
N PRO A 249 8.42 -7.90 -5.28
CA PRO A 249 7.97 -9.28 -5.12
C PRO A 249 8.85 -10.02 -4.12
N MET A 250 8.22 -10.86 -3.31
CA MET A 250 8.88 -11.68 -2.31
C MET A 250 8.79 -13.17 -2.66
N PRO A 251 9.80 -13.99 -2.31
CA PRO A 251 11.06 -13.62 -1.62
C PRO A 251 12.09 -12.85 -2.48
N GLU A 252 12.96 -12.05 -1.84
CA GLU A 252 13.96 -11.21 -2.53
C GLU A 252 14.92 -12.00 -3.44
N GLY A 253 15.20 -13.27 -3.13
CA GLY A 253 16.00 -14.15 -3.99
C GLY A 253 15.37 -14.37 -5.36
N LEU A 254 14.07 -14.69 -5.42
CA LEU A 254 13.33 -14.83 -6.68
C LEU A 254 13.22 -13.49 -7.42
N HIS A 255 13.09 -12.39 -6.69
CA HIS A 255 13.09 -11.05 -7.26
C HIS A 255 14.40 -10.73 -7.98
N ARG A 256 15.55 -11.04 -7.36
CA ARG A 256 16.87 -10.85 -7.99
C ARG A 256 17.05 -11.73 -9.23
N MET A 257 16.54 -12.97 -9.21
CA MET A 257 16.53 -13.83 -10.40
C MET A 257 15.70 -13.22 -11.53
N LEU A 258 14.51 -12.69 -11.21
CA LEU A 258 13.68 -11.96 -12.18
C LEU A 258 14.39 -10.73 -12.74
N ASN A 259 15.12 -9.98 -11.90
CA ASN A 259 15.95 -8.87 -12.39
C ASN A 259 17.02 -9.35 -13.39
N GLY A 260 17.68 -10.48 -13.11
CA GLY A 260 18.65 -11.08 -14.04
C GLY A 260 18.01 -11.46 -15.38
N LEU A 261 16.85 -12.12 -15.35
CA LEU A 261 16.09 -12.48 -16.55
C LEU A 261 15.62 -11.23 -17.33
N ALA A 262 15.23 -10.16 -16.64
CA ALA A 262 14.89 -8.88 -17.26
C ALA A 262 16.09 -8.25 -17.98
N TRP A 263 17.31 -8.37 -17.43
CA TRP A 263 18.54 -7.94 -18.11
C TRP A 263 18.84 -8.77 -19.36
N LEU A 264 18.66 -10.10 -19.31
CA LEU A 264 18.80 -10.95 -20.50
C LEU A 264 17.80 -10.56 -21.59
N ALA A 265 16.56 -10.24 -21.22
CA ALA A 265 15.56 -9.76 -22.16
C ALA A 265 15.92 -8.38 -22.74
N ARG A 266 16.43 -7.46 -21.90
CA ARG A 266 16.94 -6.15 -22.34
C ARG A 266 18.09 -6.27 -23.34
N TRP A 267 19.01 -7.22 -23.12
CA TRP A 267 20.10 -7.54 -24.06
C TRP A 267 19.65 -8.36 -25.27
N ARG A 268 18.34 -8.65 -25.40
CA ARG A 268 17.74 -9.43 -26.48
C ARG A 268 18.25 -10.87 -26.57
N LEU A 269 18.79 -11.41 -25.47
CA LEU A 269 19.19 -12.82 -25.37
C LEU A 269 17.96 -13.75 -25.24
N ILE A 270 16.85 -13.21 -24.72
CA ILE A 270 15.53 -13.86 -24.71
C ILE A 270 14.47 -12.84 -25.12
N PRO A 271 13.51 -13.19 -25.99
CA PRO A 271 12.58 -12.20 -26.54
C PRO A 271 11.48 -11.76 -25.55
N SER A 272 11.09 -12.63 -24.62
CA SER A 272 10.05 -12.35 -23.64
C SER A 272 10.11 -13.32 -22.45
N LEU A 273 9.70 -12.87 -21.27
CA LEU A 273 9.53 -13.74 -20.10
C LEU A 273 8.13 -14.36 -20.01
N THR A 274 7.17 -13.92 -20.84
CA THR A 274 5.77 -14.39 -20.81
C THR A 274 5.61 -15.92 -20.84
N PRO A 275 6.38 -16.69 -21.66
CA PRO A 275 6.27 -18.16 -21.67
C PRO A 275 6.56 -18.81 -20.30
N PHE A 276 7.37 -18.16 -19.47
CA PHE A 276 7.75 -18.66 -18.14
C PHE A 276 6.76 -18.28 -17.03
N ALA A 277 5.69 -17.52 -17.32
CA ALA A 277 4.78 -17.04 -16.28
C ALA A 277 4.15 -18.16 -15.44
N LYS A 278 3.82 -19.31 -16.05
CA LYS A 278 3.31 -20.50 -15.32
C LYS A 278 4.36 -21.06 -14.36
N LEU A 279 5.62 -21.12 -14.81
CA LEU A 279 6.74 -21.58 -13.98
C LEU A 279 6.95 -20.62 -12.81
N PHE A 280 7.02 -19.32 -13.06
CA PHE A 280 7.15 -18.30 -12.00
C PHE A 280 6.04 -18.40 -10.96
N TYR A 281 4.79 -18.56 -11.40
CA TYR A 281 3.66 -18.73 -10.50
C TYR A 281 3.78 -20.01 -9.65
N LYS A 282 4.14 -21.14 -10.26
CA LYS A 282 4.36 -22.41 -9.52
C LYS A 282 5.50 -22.28 -8.52
N THR A 283 6.64 -21.70 -8.92
CA THR A 283 7.81 -21.52 -8.06
C THR A 283 7.52 -20.59 -6.90
N LYS A 284 6.88 -19.44 -7.12
CA LYS A 284 6.42 -18.55 -6.04
C LYS A 284 5.56 -19.30 -5.04
N ASN A 285 4.66 -20.16 -5.53
CA ASN A 285 3.74 -20.88 -4.65
C ASN A 285 4.43 -21.95 -3.80
N ILE A 286 5.60 -22.43 -4.21
CA ILE A 286 6.42 -23.38 -3.44
C ILE A 286 7.36 -22.63 -2.48
N VAL A 287 8.01 -21.58 -2.97
CA VAL A 287 9.03 -20.83 -2.23
C VAL A 287 8.38 -19.65 -1.51
N ARG A 288 7.68 -19.95 -0.41
CA ARG A 288 7.01 -18.96 0.45
C ARG A 288 7.70 -18.91 1.82
N TRP A 289 8.65 -18.00 1.98
CA TRP A 289 9.25 -17.74 3.29
C TRP A 289 9.32 -16.24 3.56
N GLY A 290 9.36 -15.91 4.84
CA GLY A 290 9.54 -14.56 5.34
C GLY A 290 8.36 -14.10 6.15
N GLU A 291 8.32 -12.80 6.38
CA GLU A 291 7.26 -12.13 7.11
C GLU A 291 5.93 -12.19 6.37
N HIS A 292 4.84 -12.59 7.05
CA HIS A 292 3.49 -12.65 6.49
C HIS A 292 2.81 -11.27 6.46
N ARG A 293 3.51 -10.27 5.91
CA ARG A 293 3.03 -8.89 5.83
C ARG A 293 3.36 -8.32 4.46
N GLY A 294 2.41 -7.59 3.89
CA GLY A 294 2.61 -6.81 2.67
C GLY A 294 2.53 -5.31 2.96
N GLY A 295 2.84 -4.48 1.98
CA GLY A 295 2.70 -3.05 2.15
C GLY A 295 2.78 -2.25 0.88
N MET A 296 2.44 -0.98 1.02
CA MET A 296 2.58 0.05 -0.01
C MET A 296 3.16 1.32 0.59
N PHE A 297 3.93 2.06 -0.20
CA PHE A 297 4.28 3.44 0.12
C PHE A 297 4.04 4.35 -1.07
N VAL A 298 3.78 5.63 -0.78
CA VAL A 298 3.78 6.74 -1.74
C VAL A 298 4.52 7.88 -1.08
N SER A 299 5.47 8.49 -1.80
CA SER A 299 6.27 9.61 -1.33
C SER A 299 6.30 10.68 -2.40
N ILE A 300 6.14 11.92 -1.98
CA ILE A 300 6.29 13.10 -2.82
C ILE A 300 7.37 14.03 -2.30
N GLU A 301 8.02 14.72 -3.23
CA GLU A 301 8.84 15.89 -2.93
C GLU A 301 8.26 17.11 -3.65
N GLY A 302 8.12 18.22 -2.94
CA GLY A 302 7.52 19.44 -3.47
C GLY A 302 7.90 20.69 -2.69
N ILE A 303 7.33 21.82 -3.11
CA ILE A 303 7.49 23.12 -2.47
C ILE A 303 6.11 23.73 -2.15
N ASP A 304 6.03 24.54 -1.11
CA ASP A 304 4.84 25.30 -0.76
C ASP A 304 4.84 26.72 -1.37
N ASN A 305 3.80 27.50 -1.04
CA ASN A 305 3.65 28.91 -1.43
C ASN A 305 4.79 29.82 -0.92
N HIS A 306 5.56 29.38 0.08
CA HIS A 306 6.66 30.13 0.67
C HIS A 306 8.04 29.66 0.16
N GLY A 307 8.06 28.73 -0.81
CA GLY A 307 9.28 28.13 -1.35
C GLY A 307 9.94 27.12 -0.42
N GLN A 308 9.29 26.72 0.68
CA GLN A 308 9.79 25.71 1.60
C GLN A 308 9.66 24.32 0.96
N LYS A 309 10.75 23.55 0.98
CA LYS A 309 10.79 22.17 0.48
C LYS A 309 10.22 21.20 1.51
N TYR A 310 9.41 20.26 1.01
CA TYR A 310 8.80 19.17 1.78
C TYR A 310 9.10 17.82 1.15
N GLU A 311 9.39 16.83 1.99
CA GLU A 311 9.32 15.41 1.64
C GLU A 311 8.21 14.78 2.47
N ARG A 312 7.14 14.35 1.82
CA ARG A 312 6.00 13.73 2.48
C ARG A 312 5.86 12.30 2.02
N SER A 313 5.43 11.42 2.90
CA SER A 313 5.18 10.03 2.53
C SER A 313 4.01 9.45 3.28
N TRP A 314 3.30 8.55 2.63
CA TRP A 314 2.24 7.73 3.19
C TRP A 314 2.63 6.27 3.05
N HIS A 315 2.35 5.50 4.09
CA HIS A 315 2.76 4.11 4.23
C HIS A 315 1.56 3.29 4.65
N LEU A 316 1.49 2.07 4.14
CA LEU A 316 0.47 1.09 4.47
C LEU A 316 1.12 -0.27 4.68
N ILE A 317 0.73 -0.95 5.75
CA ILE A 317 1.01 -2.37 5.99
C ILE A 317 -0.31 -3.12 6.05
N ALA A 318 -0.32 -4.30 5.44
CA ALA A 318 -1.43 -5.25 5.51
C ALA A 318 -0.92 -6.56 6.13
N GLU A 319 -1.58 -6.97 7.20
CA GLU A 319 -1.23 -8.14 8.00
C GLU A 319 -1.87 -9.42 7.43
N GLY A 320 -1.11 -10.52 7.40
CA GLY A 320 -1.62 -11.81 6.92
C GLY A 320 -2.14 -11.79 5.47
N ASP A 321 -3.34 -12.33 5.29
CA ASP A 321 -3.96 -12.58 3.98
C ASP A 321 -4.80 -11.40 3.45
N VAL A 322 -4.81 -10.26 4.13
CA VAL A 322 -5.69 -9.13 3.76
C VAL A 322 -5.10 -8.25 2.65
N GLY A 323 -3.78 -8.23 2.47
CA GLY A 323 -3.12 -7.40 1.45
C GLY A 323 -3.69 -7.57 0.03
N PRO A 324 -3.96 -8.80 -0.44
CA PRO A 324 -4.62 -9.03 -1.72
C PRO A 324 -6.03 -8.45 -1.91
N PHE A 325 -6.71 -7.97 -0.85
CA PHE A 325 -7.99 -7.27 -0.96
C PHE A 325 -7.83 -5.82 -1.43
N ILE A 326 -6.69 -5.19 -1.19
CA ILE A 326 -6.46 -3.76 -1.47
C ILE A 326 -6.74 -3.39 -2.94
N PRO A 327 -6.30 -4.17 -3.95
CA PRO A 327 -6.65 -3.87 -5.34
C PRO A 327 -8.17 -3.88 -5.60
N SER A 328 -8.93 -4.72 -4.89
CA SER A 328 -10.39 -4.77 -5.01
C SER A 328 -11.10 -3.62 -4.30
N MET A 329 -10.41 -2.89 -3.41
CA MET A 329 -11.00 -1.81 -2.62
C MET A 329 -11.35 -0.57 -3.44
N GLY A 330 -10.67 -0.30 -4.56
CA GLY A 330 -11.01 0.83 -5.43
C GLY A 330 -12.43 0.72 -5.98
N ALA A 331 -12.75 -0.40 -6.65
CA ALA A 331 -14.11 -0.67 -7.11
C ALA A 331 -15.13 -0.75 -5.96
N ALA A 332 -14.76 -1.38 -4.82
CA ALA A 332 -15.66 -1.46 -3.66
C ALA A 332 -16.00 -0.06 -3.10
N ALA A 333 -15.01 0.84 -3.01
CA ALA A 333 -15.19 2.20 -2.54
C ALA A 333 -16.11 3.01 -3.46
N ILE A 334 -15.95 2.90 -4.79
CA ILE A 334 -16.87 3.53 -5.75
C ILE A 334 -18.30 3.03 -5.54
N ILE A 335 -18.47 1.71 -5.38
CA ILE A 335 -19.80 1.12 -5.16
C ILE A 335 -20.41 1.61 -3.84
N HIS A 336 -19.63 1.73 -2.76
CA HIS A 336 -20.11 2.33 -1.52
C HIS A 336 -20.53 3.79 -1.71
N CYS A 337 -19.75 4.60 -2.44
CA CYS A 337 -20.13 5.97 -2.76
C CYS A 337 -21.46 6.03 -3.56
N VAL A 338 -21.66 5.13 -4.52
CA VAL A 338 -22.93 5.04 -5.28
C VAL A 338 -24.09 4.67 -4.36
N LEU A 339 -23.90 3.72 -3.44
CA LEU A 339 -24.91 3.37 -2.43
C LEU A 339 -25.23 4.53 -1.47
N ASP A 340 -24.23 5.38 -1.18
CA ASP A 340 -24.37 6.61 -0.40
C ASP A 340 -24.99 7.77 -1.23
N GLY A 341 -25.43 7.52 -2.48
CA GLY A 341 -26.01 8.51 -3.38
C GLY A 341 -25.01 9.40 -4.11
N LYS A 342 -23.70 9.17 -3.96
CA LYS A 342 -22.62 9.88 -4.64
C LYS A 342 -22.23 9.16 -5.92
N ILE A 343 -23.00 9.41 -6.98
CA ILE A 343 -22.80 8.78 -8.29
C ILE A 343 -21.61 9.46 -9.01
N PRO A 344 -20.67 8.70 -9.60
CA PRO A 344 -19.60 9.27 -10.42
C PRO A 344 -20.12 10.10 -11.59
N ALA A 345 -19.39 11.15 -11.94
CA ALA A 345 -19.70 11.96 -13.12
C ALA A 345 -19.69 11.11 -14.40
N ARG A 346 -20.60 11.41 -15.33
CA ARG A 346 -20.72 10.72 -16.61
C ARG A 346 -19.48 10.89 -17.47
N GLY A 347 -19.27 9.95 -18.38
CA GLY A 347 -18.10 9.91 -19.27
C GLY A 347 -17.11 8.81 -18.93
N ALA A 348 -16.05 8.74 -19.71
CA ALA A 348 -15.05 7.68 -19.65
C ALA A 348 -13.68 8.25 -19.28
N ARG A 349 -13.08 7.74 -18.20
CA ARG A 349 -11.81 8.27 -17.68
C ARG A 349 -11.04 7.23 -16.84
N PRO A 350 -9.72 7.40 -16.68
CA PRO A 350 -8.98 6.72 -15.63
C PRO A 350 -9.53 7.12 -14.25
N THR A 351 -9.57 6.15 -13.34
CA THR A 351 -10.08 6.28 -11.96
C THR A 351 -9.06 7.00 -11.07
N THR A 352 -8.59 8.17 -11.50
CA THR A 352 -7.56 8.91 -10.77
C THR A 352 -8.16 9.96 -9.86
N MET A 353 -9.33 10.51 -10.19
CA MET A 353 -9.96 11.64 -9.47
C MET A 353 -11.30 11.26 -8.81
N ASP A 354 -11.68 9.98 -8.85
CA ASP A 354 -13.01 9.52 -8.44
C ASP A 354 -13.09 9.06 -6.97
N LEU A 355 -11.95 8.93 -6.29
CA LEU A 355 -11.86 8.48 -4.90
C LEU A 355 -10.90 9.34 -4.12
N GLU A 356 -11.20 9.58 -2.84
CA GLU A 356 -10.26 10.17 -1.90
C GLU A 356 -9.70 9.11 -0.95
N LEU A 357 -8.59 9.40 -0.26
CA LEU A 357 -7.95 8.44 0.64
C LEU A 357 -8.90 8.03 1.80
N GLU A 358 -9.80 8.93 2.21
CA GLU A 358 -10.86 8.70 3.19
C GLU A 358 -11.80 7.55 2.76
N ASP A 359 -12.06 7.37 1.46
CA ASP A 359 -12.91 6.29 0.96
C ASP A 359 -12.26 4.91 1.16
N TYR A 360 -10.93 4.87 1.07
CA TYR A 360 -10.15 3.68 1.37
C TYR A 360 -9.96 3.46 2.87
N GLU A 361 -9.77 4.52 3.66
CA GLU A 361 -9.63 4.44 5.13
C GLU A 361 -10.85 3.77 5.78
N ARG A 362 -12.05 4.00 5.25
CA ARG A 362 -13.28 3.27 5.64
C ARG A 362 -13.11 1.76 5.47
N LEU A 363 -12.61 1.30 4.32
CA LEU A 363 -12.39 -0.12 4.05
C LEU A 363 -11.22 -0.69 4.84
N PHE A 364 -10.13 0.06 4.99
CA PHE A 364 -8.97 -0.35 5.79
C PHE A 364 -9.37 -0.64 7.23
N SER A 365 -10.26 0.17 7.81
CA SER A 365 -10.73 -0.01 9.20
C SER A 365 -11.45 -1.33 9.45
N THR A 366 -11.93 -2.02 8.39
CA THR A 366 -12.65 -3.30 8.51
C THR A 366 -11.73 -4.52 8.42
N LEU A 367 -10.45 -4.31 8.08
CA LEU A 367 -9.45 -5.36 7.93
C LEU A 367 -8.18 -5.01 8.72
N ASP A 368 -7.26 -5.96 8.84
CA ASP A 368 -5.99 -5.74 9.54
C ASP A 368 -4.99 -4.97 8.66
N ILE A 369 -5.35 -3.72 8.36
CA ILE A 369 -4.61 -2.81 7.49
C ILE A 369 -4.33 -1.53 8.27
N HIS A 370 -3.06 -1.17 8.33
CA HIS A 370 -2.59 -0.01 9.06
C HIS A 370 -1.89 0.95 8.11
N SER A 371 -2.29 2.22 8.14
CA SER A 371 -1.68 3.25 7.32
C SER A 371 -1.50 4.56 8.07
N GLY A 372 -0.64 5.42 7.52
CA GLY A 372 -0.44 6.77 8.03
C GLY A 372 0.65 7.50 7.25
N GLN A 373 0.82 8.78 7.55
CA GLN A 373 1.76 9.65 6.84
C GLN A 373 2.87 10.21 7.73
N TRP A 374 3.99 10.50 7.09
CA TRP A 374 5.10 11.28 7.61
C TRP A 374 5.21 12.60 6.85
N ASP A 375 5.36 13.68 7.59
CA ASP A 375 5.70 14.99 7.05
C ASP A 375 7.12 15.34 7.49
N LEU A 376 8.09 15.11 6.60
CA LEU A 376 9.50 15.44 6.85
C LEU A 376 9.79 16.78 6.19
N ARG A 377 9.84 17.83 7.01
CA ARG A 377 10.31 19.14 6.56
C ARG A 377 11.82 19.09 6.36
N ARG A 378 12.30 19.23 5.12
CA ARG A 378 13.73 19.44 4.84
C ARG A 378 14.05 20.92 5.12
N THR A 379 14.33 21.27 6.38
CA THR A 379 14.94 22.58 6.70
C THR A 379 16.45 22.50 6.51
N ASN A 380 17.04 23.46 5.79
CA ASN A 380 18.50 23.67 5.76
C ASN A 380 19.04 24.30 7.05
N THR A 381 18.16 24.56 8.03
CA THR A 381 18.46 25.18 9.30
C THR A 381 18.06 24.22 10.42
N SER A 382 19.02 23.98 11.32
CA SER A 382 18.97 23.33 12.65
C SER A 382 17.74 22.46 12.92
N ILE A 383 17.97 21.19 13.29
CA ILE A 383 16.99 20.28 13.91
C ILE A 383 16.10 21.12 14.83
N SER A 384 14.89 21.41 14.37
CA SER A 384 13.94 22.20 15.15
C SER A 384 13.80 21.50 16.50
N SER A 385 13.71 22.28 17.58
CA SER A 385 13.52 21.88 18.98
C SER A 385 12.22 21.07 19.24
N SER A 386 11.70 20.39 18.23
CA SER A 386 10.66 19.39 18.34
C SER A 386 11.19 18.14 19.04
N ASN A 387 10.44 17.73 20.05
CA ASN A 387 10.54 16.45 20.75
C ASN A 387 10.85 15.25 19.84
N LEU A 388 11.95 14.54 20.12
CA LEU A 388 12.40 13.35 19.40
C LEU A 388 11.32 12.26 19.31
N TYR A 389 10.56 12.02 20.37
CA TYR A 389 9.47 11.03 20.34
C TYR A 389 8.37 11.42 19.38
N LYS A 390 8.04 12.71 19.30
CA LYS A 390 7.06 13.21 18.32
C LYS A 390 7.57 13.05 16.89
N GLN A 391 8.87 13.27 16.65
CA GLN A 391 9.49 13.03 15.35
C GLN A 391 9.48 11.55 14.97
N LEU A 392 9.82 10.65 15.92
CA LEU A 392 9.91 9.21 15.69
C LEU A 392 8.54 8.52 15.58
N LEU A 393 7.51 9.05 16.23
CA LEU A 393 6.16 8.48 16.21
C LEU A 393 5.25 9.12 15.16
N GLY A 394 5.59 10.31 14.65
CA GLY A 394 4.81 11.00 13.63
C GLY A 394 3.36 11.19 14.09
N GLN A 395 2.40 10.86 13.23
CA GLN A 395 0.97 10.95 13.58
C GLN A 395 0.52 10.04 14.72
N ALA A 396 1.29 8.99 15.06
CA ALA A 396 0.95 8.14 16.19
C ALA A 396 1.14 8.87 17.53
N TRP A 397 1.95 9.94 17.57
CA TRP A 397 2.11 10.78 18.75
C TRP A 397 0.77 11.33 19.24
N ASP A 398 -0.05 11.84 18.33
CA ASP A 398 -1.32 12.49 18.66
C ASP A 398 -2.37 11.51 19.21
N ARG A 399 -2.17 10.20 19.00
CA ARG A 399 -3.00 9.12 19.53
C ARG A 399 -2.56 8.63 20.92
N LEU A 400 -1.38 9.04 21.38
CA LEU A 400 -0.91 8.66 22.72
C LEU A 400 -1.79 9.33 23.80
N PRO A 401 -2.06 8.66 24.92
CA PRO A 401 -2.60 9.30 26.11
C PRO A 401 -1.83 10.57 26.49
N GLN A 402 -2.55 11.60 26.95
CA GLN A 402 -1.97 12.90 27.28
C GLN A 402 -0.84 12.81 28.33
N SER A 403 -0.92 11.84 29.24
CA SER A 403 0.14 11.57 30.22
C SER A 403 1.46 11.13 29.57
N LEU A 404 1.40 10.25 28.55
CA LEU A 404 2.58 9.83 27.77
C LEU A 404 3.11 10.97 26.91
N GLN A 405 2.23 11.76 26.29
CA GLN A 405 2.66 12.93 25.54
C GLN A 405 3.41 13.93 26.44
N THR A 406 2.88 14.19 27.64
CA THR A 406 3.49 15.11 28.62
C THR A 406 4.84 14.59 29.08
N LEU A 407 4.91 13.31 29.47
CA LEU A 407 6.15 12.66 29.91
C LEU A 407 7.26 12.76 28.86
N HIS A 408 6.90 12.57 27.60
CA HIS A 408 7.85 12.55 26.50
C HIS A 408 8.00 13.92 25.82
N SER A 409 7.34 14.98 26.28
CA SER A 409 7.29 16.30 25.61
C SER A 409 8.62 17.06 25.52
N GLY A 410 9.68 16.59 26.19
CA GLY A 410 10.99 17.24 26.27
C GLY A 410 11.15 18.21 27.44
N ASN A 411 10.08 18.45 28.22
CA ASN A 411 10.14 19.21 29.47
C ASN A 411 10.65 18.33 30.62
N THR A 412 11.29 18.94 31.62
CA THR A 412 11.57 18.24 32.89
C THR A 412 10.25 18.01 33.63
N VAL A 413 9.79 16.77 33.66
CA VAL A 413 8.57 16.37 34.37
C VAL A 413 8.95 15.52 35.58
N LYS A 414 8.43 15.85 36.76
CA LYS A 414 8.52 14.98 37.93
C LYS A 414 7.34 14.01 37.90
N VAL A 415 7.64 12.72 37.81
CA VAL A 415 6.64 11.65 37.89
C VAL A 415 6.82 10.91 39.21
N ILE A 416 5.71 10.61 39.87
CA ILE A 416 5.67 9.80 41.10
C ILE A 416 4.82 8.58 40.81
N GLY A 417 5.30 7.40 41.20
CA GLY A 417 4.62 6.13 41.02
C GLY A 417 4.58 5.33 42.30
N ILE A 418 3.88 4.20 42.24
CA ILE A 418 3.72 3.28 43.37
C ILE A 418 5.03 2.56 43.70
N ALA A 419 5.89 2.37 42.70
CA ALA A 419 7.23 1.82 42.86
C ALA A 419 8.27 2.95 42.89
N GLN A 420 9.10 3.00 43.92
CA GLN A 420 10.24 3.91 44.04
C GLN A 420 11.53 3.09 44.08
N VAL A 421 12.55 3.51 43.33
CA VAL A 421 13.86 2.84 43.27
C VAL A 421 14.95 3.86 43.58
N GLU A 422 15.69 3.61 44.65
CA GLU A 422 16.82 4.41 45.10
C GLU A 422 18.11 3.89 44.45
N ARG A 423 18.88 4.79 43.81
CA ARG A 423 20.12 4.45 43.12
C ARG A 423 21.29 5.27 43.67
N ALA A 424 22.42 4.62 43.88
CA ALA A 424 23.70 5.26 44.16
C ALA A 424 24.47 5.47 42.86
N LEU A 425 25.08 6.65 42.74
CA LEU A 425 26.01 6.99 41.67
C LEU A 425 27.42 6.57 42.10
N VAL A 426 28.05 5.65 41.36
CA VAL A 426 29.37 5.10 41.70
C VAL A 426 30.28 5.25 40.50
N VAL A 427 31.42 5.94 40.64
CA VAL A 427 32.40 6.08 39.56
C VAL A 427 33.48 5.00 39.72
N THR A 428 33.64 4.16 38.71
CA THR A 428 34.65 3.09 38.70
C THR A 428 35.20 2.91 37.28
N ALA A 429 36.53 2.79 37.14
CA ALA A 429 37.20 2.53 35.85
C ALA A 429 36.78 3.51 34.71
N GLY A 430 36.62 4.79 35.03
CA GLY A 430 36.21 5.82 34.07
C GLY A 430 34.73 5.78 33.65
N LYS A 431 33.90 4.97 34.33
CA LYS A 431 32.47 4.85 34.08
C LYS A 431 31.65 5.28 35.30
N LEU A 432 30.55 5.98 35.08
CA LEU A 432 29.54 6.28 36.09
C LEU A 432 28.51 5.15 36.10
N HIS A 433 28.47 4.38 37.18
CA HIS A 433 27.50 3.31 37.40
C HIS A 433 26.31 3.78 38.24
N LEU A 434 25.10 3.37 37.85
CA LEU A 434 23.88 3.62 38.62
C LEU A 434 23.45 2.34 39.33
N VAL A 435 23.80 2.20 40.61
CA VAL A 435 23.62 0.96 41.39
C VAL A 435 22.37 1.06 42.27
N VAL A 436 21.44 0.12 42.13
CA VAL A 436 20.21 0.07 42.96
C VAL A 436 20.57 -0.24 44.42
N ARG A 437 20.06 0.56 45.36
CA ARG A 437 20.30 0.44 46.81
C ARG A 437 19.03 0.18 47.62
N GLY A 438 17.87 0.50 47.08
CA GLY A 438 16.61 0.31 47.76
C GLY A 438 15.46 0.38 46.77
N TRP A 439 14.36 -0.27 47.12
CA TRP A 439 13.10 -0.08 46.42
C TRP A 439 11.93 -0.27 47.36
N SER A 440 10.82 0.38 47.03
CA SER A 440 9.56 0.25 47.76
C SER A 440 8.39 0.15 46.79
N LEU A 441 7.35 -0.56 47.19
CA LEU A 441 6.08 -0.64 46.48
C LEU A 441 4.97 -0.24 47.46
N PHE A 442 4.07 0.67 47.06
CA PHE A 442 3.04 1.24 47.95
C PHE A 442 3.60 1.87 49.24
N GLY A 443 4.83 2.43 49.16
CA GLY A 443 5.52 3.00 50.32
C GLY A 443 6.15 1.96 51.27
N ILE A 444 5.97 0.66 51.02
CA ILE A 444 6.58 -0.41 51.82
C ILE A 444 7.93 -0.78 51.20
N ARG A 445 9.01 -0.68 51.98
CA ARG A 445 10.36 -1.07 51.55
C ARG A 445 10.43 -2.58 51.33
N LEU A 446 10.89 -3.01 50.16
CA LEU A 446 10.93 -4.41 49.75
C LEU A 446 12.36 -4.99 49.79
N PRO A 447 12.53 -6.32 49.90
CA PRO A 447 13.84 -6.96 49.91
C PRO A 447 14.65 -6.67 48.63
N GLY A 448 15.94 -6.39 48.78
CA GLY A 448 16.82 -6.03 47.65
C GLY A 448 16.98 -7.12 46.59
N LEU A 449 16.84 -8.40 46.94
CA LEU A 449 16.88 -9.53 46.00
C LEU A 449 15.76 -9.49 44.95
N LEU A 450 14.67 -8.80 45.26
CA LEU A 450 13.51 -8.65 44.40
C LEU A 450 13.54 -7.32 43.62
N ALA A 451 14.54 -6.48 43.87
CA ALA A 451 14.63 -5.20 43.18
C ALA A 451 14.90 -5.40 41.68
N PRO A 452 14.34 -4.54 40.81
CA PRO A 452 14.85 -4.44 39.45
C PRO A 452 16.35 -4.13 39.51
N SER A 453 17.14 -4.91 38.78
CA SER A 453 18.60 -4.87 38.78
C SER A 453 19.12 -4.88 37.35
N GLY A 454 20.41 -4.66 37.16
CA GLY A 454 21.05 -4.77 35.86
C GLY A 454 22.21 -3.78 35.71
N ASN A 455 22.87 -3.85 34.56
CA ASN A 455 24.03 -3.02 34.28
C ASN A 455 23.62 -1.66 33.72
N PHE A 456 23.85 -0.61 34.50
CA PHE A 456 23.64 0.78 34.11
C PHE A 456 24.96 1.52 34.23
N TYR A 457 25.50 1.99 33.11
CA TYR A 457 26.69 2.83 33.16
C TYR A 457 26.79 3.80 32.00
N GLU A 458 27.45 4.91 32.27
CA GLU A 458 27.70 6.01 31.34
C GLU A 458 29.20 6.32 31.34
N PHE A 459 29.76 6.67 30.17
CA PHE A 459 31.18 7.02 30.04
C PHE A 459 31.42 7.94 28.86
N ASP A 460 32.48 8.76 28.94
CA ASP A 460 32.95 9.54 27.80
C ASP A 460 33.97 8.74 26.99
N ASP A 461 33.84 8.80 25.66
CA ASP A 461 34.83 8.28 24.72
C ASP A 461 35.12 9.36 23.67
N HIS A 462 36.18 10.13 23.91
CA HIS A 462 36.65 11.20 23.03
C HIS A 462 35.56 12.25 22.70
N GLY A 463 34.84 12.73 23.71
CA GLY A 463 33.76 13.71 23.54
C GLY A 463 32.43 13.13 23.06
N ARG A 464 32.32 11.79 22.97
CA ARG A 464 31.06 11.08 22.76
C ARG A 464 30.57 10.54 24.10
N PHE A 465 29.39 10.99 24.51
CA PHE A 465 28.72 10.46 25.68
C PHE A 465 28.13 9.09 25.36
N ASN A 466 28.66 8.02 25.94
CA ASN A 466 28.19 6.65 25.74
C ASN A 466 27.37 6.20 26.94
N PHE A 467 26.31 5.42 26.68
CA PHE A 467 25.45 4.88 27.73
C PHE A 467 25.07 3.42 27.45
N HIS A 468 24.93 2.67 28.54
CA HIS A 468 24.44 1.31 28.55
C HIS A 468 23.39 1.16 29.65
N VAL A 469 22.20 0.71 29.26
CA VAL A 469 21.06 0.53 30.16
C VAL A 469 20.56 -0.89 30.01
N GLU A 470 20.53 -1.62 31.12
CA GLU A 470 19.99 -2.96 31.21
C GLU A 470 19.12 -3.07 32.47
N ILE A 471 17.81 -3.27 32.30
CA ILE A 471 16.87 -3.52 33.40
C ILE A 471 16.43 -4.98 33.33
N LYS A 472 16.66 -5.71 34.42
CA LYS A 472 16.27 -7.09 34.68
C LYS A 472 15.49 -7.16 35.98
N HIS A 473 14.71 -8.21 36.15
CA HIS A 473 14.04 -8.51 37.41
C HIS A 473 14.00 -10.01 37.63
N THR A 474 14.10 -10.43 38.89
CA THR A 474 14.35 -11.82 39.30
C THR A 474 13.32 -12.82 38.74
N PHE A 475 12.05 -12.43 38.63
CA PHE A 475 10.99 -13.31 38.13
C PHE A 475 10.72 -13.21 36.63
N THR A 476 11.02 -12.06 36.01
CA THR A 476 10.64 -11.78 34.62
C THR A 476 11.85 -11.77 33.68
N GLY A 477 13.06 -11.95 34.21
CA GLY A 477 14.30 -11.90 33.44
C GLY A 477 14.60 -10.48 32.94
N LEU A 478 15.20 -10.38 31.76
CA LEU A 478 15.50 -9.11 31.10
C LEU A 478 14.22 -8.40 30.66
N ILE A 479 14.01 -7.19 31.19
CA ILE A 479 12.88 -6.32 30.85
C ILE A 479 13.24 -5.44 29.65
N VAL A 480 14.39 -4.75 29.72
CA VAL A 480 14.86 -3.89 28.63
C VAL A 480 16.38 -3.80 28.61
N ARG A 481 16.97 -3.76 27.41
CA ARG A 481 18.39 -3.49 27.19
C ARG A 481 18.57 -2.58 25.99
N TYR A 482 19.32 -1.50 26.17
CA TYR A 482 19.76 -0.65 25.05
C TYR A 482 21.10 0.01 25.38
N CYS A 483 21.84 0.34 24.34
CA CYS A 483 23.09 1.09 24.43
C CYS A 483 23.19 2.04 23.26
N GLY A 484 23.92 3.13 23.44
CA GLY A 484 24.09 4.14 22.40
C GLY A 484 25.08 5.21 22.81
N TRP A 485 25.17 6.23 21.96
CA TRP A 485 26.01 7.39 22.21
C TRP A 485 25.31 8.68 21.75
N LEU A 486 25.68 9.80 22.38
CA LEU A 486 25.23 11.14 22.07
C LEU A 486 26.44 12.04 21.85
N MET A 487 26.28 13.04 20.98
CA MET A 487 27.22 14.15 20.85
C MET A 487 26.49 15.45 21.17
N PRO A 488 27.15 16.43 21.79
CA PRO A 488 26.60 17.77 21.94
C PRO A 488 26.17 18.32 20.57
N ALA A 489 24.98 18.90 20.50
CA ALA A 489 24.59 19.72 19.35
C ALA A 489 25.30 21.07 19.50
N ASN A 490 26.11 21.45 18.50
CA ASN A 490 26.70 22.79 18.43
C ASN A 490 25.65 23.83 18.03
#